data_AF-A0A4R2HXF4-F1
#
_entry.id   AF-A0A4R2HXF4-F1
#
_cell.length_a   1.000
_cell.length_b   1.000
_cell.length_c   1.000
_cell.angle_alpha   90.00
_cell.angle_beta   90.00
_cell.angle_gamma   90.00
#
_symmetry.space_group_name_H-M   'P 1'
#
loop_
_entity.id
_entity.type
_entity.pdbx_description
1 polymer ?
#
loop_
_entity_poly.entity_id
_entity_poly.type
_entity_poly.pdbx_seq_one_letter_code
_entity_poly.pdbx_strand_id
1 'polypeptide(L)'
;MKKLLGAALTTAVAAGLAVGTPAQASTTGTQTCDLVTANSVGYSALMLYVAVGLEGCSTSVTEVRVELQKGPSASGPFTTVAETYAYSGGGAWFDEGTGCGYYIGVAHWQDQTETTPSPAYYCN
;
A
#
# COMPACT_ATOMS: atom_id res chain seq x y z
N MET A 1 -67.35 -18.15 -39.31
CA MET A 1 -68.08 -17.98 -38.03
C MET A 1 -67.06 -17.52 -36.99
N LYS A 2 -67.13 -16.27 -36.51
CA LYS A 2 -67.47 -15.92 -35.10
C LYS A 2 -66.62 -16.74 -34.10
N LYS A 3 -65.62 -16.20 -33.38
CA LYS A 3 -65.64 -15.16 -32.32
C LYS A 3 -64.17 -14.86 -31.93
N LEU A 4 -63.71 -13.61 -31.88
CA LEU A 4 -63.79 -12.63 -30.76
C LEU A 4 -62.98 -13.01 -29.50
N LEU A 5 -61.88 -12.26 -29.34
CA LEU A 5 -61.49 -11.43 -28.18
C LEU A 5 -61.03 -12.05 -26.86
N GLY A 6 -59.92 -11.47 -26.40
CA GLY A 6 -59.41 -11.41 -25.04
C GLY A 6 -57.91 -11.07 -25.10
N ALA A 7 -57.49 -9.85 -25.47
CA ALA A 7 -57.28 -8.70 -24.57
C ALA A 7 -56.64 -9.16 -23.24
N ALA A 8 -55.44 -8.75 -22.87
CA ALA A 8 -55.02 -7.38 -22.68
C ALA A 8 -53.48 -7.32 -22.52
N LEU A 9 -52.82 -6.32 -23.12
CA LEU A 9 -52.08 -5.23 -22.44
C LEU A 9 -50.86 -5.76 -21.64
N THR A 10 -49.62 -5.39 -21.94
CA THR A 10 -49.13 -4.00 -22.00
C THR A 10 -47.74 -3.90 -22.65
N THR A 11 -47.58 -2.82 -23.41
CA THR A 11 -46.37 -2.00 -23.62
C THR A 11 -45.15 -2.61 -24.29
N ALA A 12 -45.09 -2.33 -25.59
CA ALA A 12 -43.89 -2.05 -26.35
C ALA A 12 -43.00 -0.99 -25.66
N VAL A 13 -41.68 -1.10 -25.80
CA VAL A 13 -40.86 -0.17 -26.59
C VAL A 13 -39.65 -0.95 -27.10
N ALA A 14 -39.59 -1.08 -28.42
CA ALA A 14 -38.37 -1.41 -29.13
C ALA A 14 -37.55 -0.13 -29.36
N ALA A 15 -36.26 -0.34 -29.64
CA ALA A 15 -35.32 0.55 -30.31
C ALA A 15 -34.41 1.40 -29.42
N GLY A 16 -33.13 1.08 -29.54
CA GLY A 16 -32.02 1.90 -29.09
C GLY A 16 -30.74 1.07 -29.08
N LEU A 17 -30.21 0.73 -30.26
CA LEU A 17 -28.81 0.31 -30.36
C LEU A 17 -27.94 1.50 -29.93
N ALA A 18 -27.56 1.53 -28.65
CA ALA A 18 -26.53 2.41 -28.15
C ALA A 18 -25.19 1.72 -28.39
N VAL A 19 -24.52 2.08 -29.49
CA VAL A 19 -23.10 1.79 -29.67
C VAL A 19 -22.39 2.67 -28.65
N GLY A 20 -22.02 2.10 -27.50
CA GLY A 20 -21.25 2.80 -26.49
C GLY A 20 -19.96 3.30 -27.14
N THR A 21 -19.78 4.62 -27.16
CA THR A 21 -18.48 5.25 -27.31
C THR A 21 -17.47 4.51 -26.41
N PRO A 22 -16.21 4.30 -26.84
CA PRO A 22 -15.23 3.78 -25.90
C PRO A 22 -15.18 4.78 -24.76
N ALA A 23 -15.69 4.38 -23.61
CA ALA A 23 -15.39 5.06 -22.37
C ALA A 23 -13.87 5.08 -22.34
N GLN A 24 -13.27 6.27 -22.46
CA GLN A 24 -11.85 6.43 -22.18
C GLN A 24 -11.69 5.86 -20.78
N ALA A 25 -11.06 4.70 -20.68
CA ALA A 25 -10.67 4.13 -19.41
C ALA A 25 -9.88 5.23 -18.72
N SER A 26 -10.44 5.82 -17.66
CA SER A 26 -9.74 6.77 -16.84
C SER A 26 -8.46 6.10 -16.39
N THR A 27 -7.34 6.51 -16.96
CA THR A 27 -6.00 6.03 -16.57
C THR A 27 -5.57 6.60 -15.23
N THR A 28 -6.47 7.23 -14.48
CA THR A 28 -6.27 7.59 -13.06
C THR A 28 -6.67 6.41 -12.17
N GLY A 29 -6.14 5.23 -12.47
CA GLY A 29 -6.16 4.14 -11.51
C GLY A 29 -5.06 4.42 -10.50
N THR A 30 -5.37 5.07 -9.38
CA THR A 30 -4.58 4.87 -8.15
C THR A 30 -4.45 3.36 -8.01
N GLN A 31 -3.26 2.82 -8.22
CA GLN A 31 -3.05 1.38 -8.03
C GLN A 31 -3.52 1.06 -6.60
N THR A 32 -4.53 0.22 -6.46
CA THR A 32 -5.09 -0.21 -5.18
C THR A 32 -4.13 -1.22 -4.53
N CYS A 33 -2.89 -0.79 -4.31
CA CYS A 33 -1.97 -1.54 -3.48
C CYS A 33 -2.20 -1.15 -2.02
N ASP A 34 -2.08 -2.09 -1.10
CA ASP A 34 -1.98 -1.80 0.32
C ASP A 34 -0.50 -1.85 0.74
N LEU A 35 -0.01 -0.76 1.33
CA LEU A 35 1.31 -0.71 1.92
C LEU A 35 1.34 -1.57 3.17
N VAL A 36 2.34 -2.44 3.27
CA VAL A 36 2.59 -3.27 4.44
C VAL A 36 4.05 -3.16 4.86
N THR A 37 4.31 -3.30 6.15
CA THR A 37 5.65 -3.31 6.76
C THR A 37 5.82 -4.54 7.64
N ALA A 38 7.07 -4.91 7.94
CA ALA A 38 7.37 -5.88 8.97
C ALA A 38 6.86 -5.45 10.35
N ASN A 39 6.71 -6.42 11.26
CA ASN A 39 6.27 -6.18 12.63
C ASN A 39 7.24 -5.26 13.42
N SER A 40 8.53 -5.36 13.16
CA SER A 40 9.58 -4.57 13.80
C SER A 40 10.70 -4.26 12.82
N VAL A 41 11.56 -3.30 13.20
CA VAL A 41 12.90 -3.17 12.61
C VAL A 41 13.66 -4.46 12.87
N GLY A 42 14.42 -4.94 11.87
CA GLY A 42 15.29 -6.09 11.95
C GLY A 42 16.76 -5.68 11.97
N TYR A 43 17.64 -6.63 12.30
CA TYR A 43 19.09 -6.43 12.28
C TYR A 43 19.77 -7.63 11.61
N SER A 44 20.62 -7.36 10.61
CA SER A 44 21.37 -8.39 9.89
C SER A 44 22.58 -7.76 9.20
N ALA A 45 23.66 -8.52 9.04
CA ALA A 45 24.91 -8.05 8.43
C ALA A 45 25.40 -6.71 9.04
N LEU A 46 25.20 -6.57 10.35
CA LEU A 46 25.48 -5.36 11.13
C LEU A 46 24.66 -4.11 10.79
N MET A 47 23.65 -4.25 9.94
CA MET A 47 22.78 -3.17 9.49
C MET A 47 21.38 -3.34 10.06
N LEU A 48 20.71 -2.22 10.31
CA LEU A 48 19.27 -2.24 10.57
C LEU A 48 18.51 -2.31 9.26
N TYR A 49 17.38 -2.99 9.25
CA TYR A 49 16.52 -3.00 8.07
C TYR A 49 15.03 -2.99 8.43
N VAL A 50 14.22 -2.50 7.50
CA VAL A 50 12.76 -2.51 7.57
C VAL A 50 12.24 -3.16 6.30
N ALA A 51 11.57 -4.30 6.44
CA ALA A 51 10.96 -4.96 5.27
C ALA A 51 9.62 -4.30 4.94
N VAL A 52 9.38 -4.08 3.65
CA VAL A 52 8.18 -3.43 3.13
C VAL A 52 7.60 -4.22 1.96
N GLY A 53 6.29 -4.16 1.80
CA GLY A 53 5.56 -4.80 0.72
C GLY A 53 4.41 -3.92 0.26
N LEU A 54 4.00 -4.15 -0.98
CA LEU A 54 2.74 -3.68 -1.54
C LEU A 54 1.91 -4.90 -1.90
N GLU A 55 0.80 -5.10 -1.21
CA GLU A 55 -0.12 -6.20 -1.47
C GLU A 55 -1.23 -5.75 -2.45
N GLY A 56 -1.79 -6.69 -3.23
CA GLY A 56 -2.96 -6.43 -4.06
C GLY A 56 -2.70 -5.84 -5.46
N CYS A 57 -1.46 -5.55 -5.85
CA CYS A 57 -1.15 -5.01 -7.18
C CYS A 57 -0.23 -5.89 -8.04
N SER A 58 -0.37 -5.74 -9.36
CA SER A 58 0.27 -6.59 -10.38
C SER A 58 1.71 -6.21 -10.69
N THR A 59 2.21 -5.10 -10.14
CA THR A 59 3.55 -4.57 -10.43
C THR A 59 4.50 -4.87 -9.26
N SER A 60 5.49 -5.71 -9.55
CA SER A 60 6.47 -6.22 -8.58
C SER A 60 7.65 -5.28 -8.29
N VAL A 61 7.74 -4.13 -8.98
CA VAL A 61 8.88 -3.20 -8.86
C VAL A 61 8.37 -1.79 -8.63
N THR A 62 7.99 -1.52 -7.39
CA THR A 62 7.58 -0.20 -6.95
C THR A 62 8.41 0.20 -5.74
N GLU A 63 8.98 1.40 -5.76
CA GLU A 63 9.79 1.92 -4.67
C GLU A 63 8.91 2.50 -3.56
N VAL A 64 9.25 2.16 -2.32
CA VAL A 64 8.66 2.64 -1.08
C VAL A 64 9.73 3.43 -0.36
N ARG A 65 9.41 4.65 0.09
CA ARG A 65 10.30 5.46 0.92
C ARG A 65 10.19 4.97 2.35
N VAL A 66 11.31 4.77 3.04
CA VAL A 66 11.33 4.23 4.40
C VAL A 66 12.22 5.08 5.28
N GLU A 67 11.63 5.59 6.35
CA GLU A 67 12.32 6.28 7.43
C GLU A 67 12.64 5.30 8.56
N LEU A 68 13.87 5.35 9.04
CA LEU A 68 14.25 4.77 10.32
C LEU A 68 14.13 5.87 11.37
N GLN A 69 13.27 5.65 12.36
CA GLN A 69 13.10 6.57 13.46
C GLN A 69 13.59 5.96 14.77
N LYS A 70 14.15 6.81 15.61
CA LYS A 70 14.76 6.46 16.89
C LYS A 70 14.11 7.22 18.04
N GLY A 71 13.89 6.54 19.15
CA GLY A 71 13.39 7.10 20.40
C GLY A 71 14.24 6.73 21.62
N PRO A 72 14.11 7.49 22.73
CA PRO A 72 14.80 7.19 23.98
C PRO A 72 14.16 6.01 24.75
N SER A 73 12.94 5.62 24.38
CA SER A 73 12.17 4.55 25.01
C SER A 73 11.27 3.84 23.99
N ALA A 74 10.71 2.68 24.34
CA ALA A 74 9.72 1.98 23.50
C ALA A 74 8.44 2.82 23.27
N SER A 75 8.12 3.76 24.17
CA SER A 75 6.99 4.69 24.01
C SER A 75 7.31 5.94 23.18
N GLY A 76 8.54 6.08 22.68
CA GLY A 76 8.99 7.28 21.98
C GLY A 76 9.35 8.43 22.93
N PRO A 77 9.31 9.70 22.46
CA PRO A 77 8.99 10.11 21.09
C PRO A 77 10.01 9.57 20.08
N PHE A 78 9.57 9.28 18.86
CA PHE A 78 10.44 8.83 17.77
C PHE A 78 10.78 9.98 16.83
N THR A 79 12.02 10.00 16.35
CA THR A 79 12.55 11.02 15.44
C THR A 79 13.32 10.35 14.31
N THR A 80 13.14 10.82 13.09
CA THR A 80 13.83 10.28 11.91
C THR A 80 15.32 10.50 12.03
N VAL A 81 16.08 9.41 11.94
CA VAL A 81 17.55 9.41 11.99
C VAL A 81 18.19 8.99 10.67
N ALA A 82 17.45 8.28 9.82
CA ALA A 82 17.87 7.93 8.47
C ALA A 82 16.64 7.71 7.57
N GLU A 83 16.84 7.84 6.26
CA GLU A 83 15.84 7.54 5.24
C GLU A 83 16.52 6.78 4.08
N THR A 84 15.80 5.84 3.49
CA THR A 84 16.22 5.14 2.28
C THR A 84 15.00 4.66 1.50
N TYR A 85 15.22 3.99 0.37
CA TYR A 85 14.18 3.40 -0.45
C TYR A 85 14.33 1.87 -0.52
N ALA A 86 13.20 1.19 -0.66
CA ALA A 86 13.16 -0.25 -0.91
C ALA A 86 12.12 -0.57 -1.98
N TYR A 87 12.41 -1.57 -2.81
CA TYR A 87 11.40 -2.13 -3.69
C TYR A 87 10.40 -2.96 -2.88
N SER A 88 9.13 -2.96 -3.30
CA SER A 88 8.08 -3.82 -2.76
C SER A 88 8.55 -5.28 -2.67
N GLY A 89 8.35 -5.91 -1.51
CA GLY A 89 8.80 -7.27 -1.20
C GLY A 89 10.26 -7.35 -0.74
N GLY A 90 10.95 -6.21 -0.64
CA GLY A 90 12.33 -6.09 -0.19
C GLY A 90 12.48 -5.47 1.19
N GLY A 91 13.72 -5.06 1.51
CA GLY A 91 14.08 -4.39 2.74
C GLY A 91 14.83 -3.08 2.50
N ALA A 92 14.46 -2.05 3.25
CA ALA A 92 15.20 -0.80 3.36
C ALA A 92 16.33 -1.01 4.36
N TRP A 93 17.58 -0.93 3.91
CA TRP A 93 18.77 -1.17 4.74
C TRP A 93 19.40 0.15 5.17
N PHE A 94 19.75 0.23 6.45
CA PHE A 94 20.32 1.41 7.10
C PHE A 94 21.68 1.06 7.68
N ASP A 95 22.66 1.91 7.42
CA ASP A 95 24.05 1.69 7.82
C ASP A 95 24.23 1.54 9.34
N GLU A 96 25.33 0.87 9.69
CA GLU A 96 25.83 0.58 11.03
C GLU A 96 26.31 1.88 11.72
N GLY A 97 25.39 2.77 12.07
CA GLY A 97 25.75 4.09 12.62
C GLY A 97 24.70 4.76 13.49
N THR A 98 23.54 4.13 13.68
CA THR A 98 22.41 4.76 14.37
C THR A 98 22.53 4.74 15.91
N GLY A 99 23.49 4.00 16.46
CA GLY A 99 23.81 3.94 17.90
C GLY A 99 22.79 3.14 18.73
N CYS A 100 22.91 3.18 20.06
CA CYS A 100 21.95 2.53 20.96
C CYS A 100 20.60 3.23 20.97
N GLY A 101 19.49 2.49 20.88
CA GLY A 101 18.15 3.04 21.09
C GLY A 101 17.00 2.13 20.66
N TYR A 102 15.79 2.64 20.83
CA TYR A 102 14.57 2.02 20.30
C TYR A 102 14.29 2.54 18.90
N TYR A 103 13.99 1.62 17.99
CA TYR A 103 13.80 1.89 16.58
C TYR A 103 12.42 1.46 16.10
N ILE A 104 11.85 2.28 15.21
CA ILE A 104 10.69 1.95 14.39
C ILE A 104 11.00 2.26 12.92
N GLY A 105 10.37 1.53 12.02
CA GLY A 105 10.35 1.86 10.59
C GLY A 105 9.05 2.55 10.23
N VAL A 106 9.12 3.62 9.43
CA VAL A 106 7.95 4.28 8.86
C VAL A 106 8.08 4.25 7.34
N ALA A 107 7.21 3.48 6.70
CA ALA A 107 7.15 3.34 5.25
C ALA A 107 6.10 4.30 4.67
N HIS A 108 6.42 4.89 3.52
CA HIS A 108 5.56 5.81 2.80
C HIS A 108 5.44 5.37 1.34
N TRP A 109 4.21 5.31 0.86
CA TRP A 109 3.92 5.03 -0.53
C TRP A 109 2.63 5.72 -0.96
N GLN A 110 2.74 6.65 -1.92
CA GLN A 110 1.64 7.56 -2.29
C GLN A 110 1.05 8.26 -1.06
N ASP A 111 -0.25 8.09 -0.81
CA ASP A 111 -0.97 8.66 0.32
C ASP A 111 -0.99 7.73 1.55
N GLN A 112 -0.32 6.57 1.48
CA GLN A 112 -0.26 5.59 2.56
C GLN A 112 1.01 5.75 3.39
N THR A 113 0.85 5.54 4.70
CA THR A 113 1.96 5.49 5.65
C THR A 113 1.72 4.34 6.59
N GLU A 114 2.72 3.48 6.73
CA GLU A 114 2.70 2.37 7.67
C GLU A 114 3.89 2.40 8.60
N THR A 115 3.65 2.06 9.86
CA THR A 115 4.69 2.08 10.90
C THR A 115 4.84 0.68 11.47
N THR A 116 6.08 0.24 11.70
CA THR A 116 6.33 -1.03 12.39
C THR A 116 5.64 -1.00 13.75
N PRO A 117 4.68 -1.89 14.04
CA PRO A 117 3.85 -1.81 15.24
C PRO A 117 4.62 -2.07 16.55
N SER A 118 5.77 -2.74 16.47
CA SER A 118 6.60 -3.07 17.63
C SER A 118 7.98 -2.41 17.54
N PRO A 119 8.28 -1.41 18.39
CA PRO A 119 9.61 -0.84 18.51
C PRO A 119 10.63 -1.90 18.94
N ALA A 120 11.81 -1.90 18.31
CA ALA A 120 12.90 -2.82 18.63
C ALA A 120 14.09 -2.08 19.25
N TYR A 121 14.67 -2.63 20.32
CA TYR A 121 15.88 -2.07 20.93
C TYR A 121 17.13 -2.68 20.31
N TYR A 122 18.04 -1.83 19.86
CA TYR A 122 19.35 -2.23 19.34
C TYR A 122 20.45 -1.42 19.99
N CYS A 123 21.57 -2.09 20.27
CA CYS A 123 22.85 -1.52 20.67
C CYS A 123 23.93 -2.26 19.91
N ASN A 124 24.74 -1.52 19.16
CA ASN A 124 26.02 -1.99 18.64
C ASN A 124 27.14 -1.52 19.57
#